data_AF-A0A369TPH4-F1
#
_entry.id   AF-A0A369TPH4-F1
#
_cell.length_a   1.000
_cell.length_b   1.000
_cell.length_c   1.000
_cell.angle_alpha   90.00
_cell.angle_beta   90.00
_cell.angle_gamma   90.00
#
_symmetry.space_group_name_H-M   'P 1'
#
loop_
_entity.id
_entity.type
_entity.pdbx_description
1 polymer ?
#
loop_
_entity_poly.entity_id
_entity_poly.type
_entity_poly.pdbx_seq_one_letter_code
_entity_poly.pdbx_strand_id
1 'polypeptide(L)'
;MPGKPAPRCALQIARQRRLSVYPEQFGLEQDICDVTLWLVQKYRLPSALVWVDRHYVQCGREIAGITVMTSARHPDPLTQAARKAFLAFGYEIRHTGADTYGHQCCDRRHSHHEMLQAYGRIEAALRSWRVR
;
A
#
# COMPACT_ATOMS: atom_id res chain seq x y z
N MET A 1 -6.75 30.92 12.89
CA MET A 1 -7.62 30.07 12.04
C MET A 1 -7.07 28.66 12.07
N PRO A 2 -7.74 27.65 12.65
CA PRO A 2 -7.30 26.28 12.48
C PRO A 2 -7.49 25.92 11.01
N GLY A 3 -6.39 25.67 10.30
CA GLY A 3 -6.42 25.29 8.88
C GLY A 3 -7.34 24.10 8.69
N LYS A 4 -8.20 24.14 7.67
CA LYS A 4 -9.04 23.00 7.29
C LYS A 4 -8.15 21.74 7.29
N PRO A 5 -8.52 20.68 8.01
CA PRO A 5 -7.73 19.45 7.99
C PRO A 5 -7.61 19.03 6.53
N ALA A 6 -6.36 18.82 6.09
CA ALA A 6 -6.08 18.33 4.75
C ALA A 6 -6.95 17.08 4.50
N PRO A 7 -7.50 16.90 3.28
CA PRO A 7 -8.26 15.71 2.97
C PRO A 7 -7.38 14.50 3.26
N ARG A 8 -7.75 13.70 4.27
CA ARG A 8 -7.04 12.49 4.67
C ARG A 8 -7.70 11.30 4.02
N CYS A 9 -6.89 10.44 3.43
CA CYS A 9 -7.33 9.17 2.89
C CYS A 9 -8.13 8.36 3.93
N ALA A 10 -9.25 7.76 3.51
CA ALA A 10 -10.06 6.91 4.39
C ALA A 10 -9.23 5.81 5.08
N LEU A 11 -8.25 5.25 4.37
CA LEU A 11 -7.35 4.22 4.89
C LEU A 11 -6.41 4.77 5.98
N GLN A 12 -5.96 6.01 5.85
CA GLN A 12 -5.17 6.70 6.89
C GLN A 12 -6.01 7.02 8.12
N ILE A 13 -7.28 7.40 7.93
CA ILE A 13 -8.22 7.63 9.04
C ILE A 13 -8.49 6.31 9.78
N ALA A 14 -8.73 5.22 9.04
CA ALA A 14 -8.92 3.89 9.61
C ALA A 14 -7.69 3.45 10.42
N ARG A 15 -6.49 3.63 9.86
CA ARG A 15 -5.21 3.39 10.56
C ARG A 15 -5.13 4.19 11.86
N GLN A 16 -5.36 5.50 11.80
CA GLN A 16 -5.26 6.38 12.96
C GLN A 16 -6.21 5.94 14.09
N ARG A 17 -7.46 5.59 13.75
CA ARG A 17 -8.44 5.09 14.72
C ARG A 17 -8.05 3.75 15.33
N ARG A 18 -7.50 2.84 14.52
CA ARG A 18 -7.06 1.53 15.01
C ARG A 18 -5.87 1.66 15.96
N LEU A 19 -4.88 2.47 15.58
CA LEU A 19 -3.68 2.70 16.39
C LEU A 19 -3.94 3.51 17.65
N SER A 20 -4.99 4.34 17.70
CA SER A 20 -5.37 5.00 18.96
C SER A 20 -5.89 4.03 20.02
N VAL A 21 -6.41 2.88 19.60
CA VAL A 21 -6.87 1.82 20.51
C VAL A 21 -5.78 0.77 20.73
N TYR A 22 -5.02 0.44 19.68
CA TYR A 22 -3.97 -0.58 19.69
C TYR A 22 -2.66 -0.04 19.09
N PRO A 23 -1.86 0.71 19.86
CA PRO A 23 -0.68 1.43 19.36
C PRO A 23 0.40 0.53 18.75
N GLU A 24 0.55 -0.68 19.30
CA GLU A 24 1.59 -1.64 18.89
C GLU A 24 1.22 -2.44 17.64
N GLN A 25 -0.01 -2.31 17.13
CA GLN A 25 -0.40 -3.10 15.97
C GLN A 25 0.27 -2.61 14.69
N PHE A 26 0.63 -3.56 13.83
CA PHE A 26 1.20 -3.27 12.53
C PHE A 26 0.25 -2.47 11.61
N GLY A 27 0.78 -1.50 10.87
CA GLY A 27 0.03 -0.53 10.07
C GLY A 27 0.16 -0.73 8.55
N LEU A 28 -0.36 -1.83 8.01
CA LEU A 28 -0.37 -2.14 6.57
C LEU A 28 -1.00 -1.02 5.71
N GLU A 29 -1.96 -0.28 6.27
CA GLU A 29 -2.67 0.81 5.62
C GLU A 29 -1.74 1.86 5.01
N GLN A 30 -0.65 2.20 5.72
CA GLN A 30 0.33 3.16 5.20
C GLN A 30 1.05 2.61 3.98
N ASP A 31 1.45 1.35 4.03
CA ASP A 31 2.21 0.73 2.94
C ASP A 31 1.33 0.56 1.69
N ILE A 32 0.03 0.28 1.85
CA ILE A 32 -0.96 0.29 0.74
C ILE A 32 -1.06 1.68 0.12
N CYS A 33 -1.19 2.74 0.94
CA CYS A 33 -1.21 4.12 0.46
C CYS A 33 0.08 4.45 -0.30
N ASP A 34 1.24 4.13 0.27
CA ASP A 34 2.54 4.45 -0.32
C ASP A 34 2.73 3.75 -1.66
N VAL A 35 2.42 2.44 -1.73
CA VAL A 35 2.54 1.67 -2.99
C VAL A 35 1.58 2.20 -4.04
N THR A 36 0.36 2.56 -3.66
CA THR A 36 -0.62 3.16 -4.59
C THR A 36 -0.09 4.48 -5.16
N LEU A 37 0.38 5.39 -4.31
CA LEU A 37 0.91 6.69 -4.73
C LEU A 37 2.17 6.56 -5.58
N TRP A 38 3.05 5.63 -5.22
CA TRP A 38 4.26 5.35 -5.98
C TRP A 38 3.96 4.79 -7.37
N LEU A 39 3.01 3.86 -7.51
CA LEU A 39 2.61 3.35 -8.83
C LEU A 39 2.08 4.47 -9.72
N VAL A 40 1.19 5.30 -9.17
CA VAL A 40 0.62 6.47 -9.85
C VAL A 40 1.72 7.40 -10.35
N GLN A 41 2.67 7.76 -9.47
CA GLN A 41 3.74 8.69 -9.80
C GLN A 41 4.78 8.09 -10.76
N LYS A 42 5.21 6.84 -10.53
CA LYS A 42 6.27 6.18 -11.31
C LYS A 42 5.85 5.86 -12.73
N TYR A 43 4.61 5.37 -12.89
CA TYR A 43 4.09 4.94 -14.18
C TYR A 43 3.18 5.99 -14.84
N ARG A 44 3.12 7.21 -14.27
CA ARG A 44 2.30 8.33 -14.76
C ARG A 44 0.84 7.93 -14.99
N LEU A 45 0.29 7.14 -14.06
CA LEU A 45 -1.09 6.66 -14.16
C LEU A 45 -2.05 7.75 -13.67
N PRO A 46 -3.24 7.89 -14.27
CA PRO A 46 -4.27 8.78 -13.74
C PRO A 46 -4.80 8.28 -12.39
N SER A 47 -4.84 6.96 -12.18
CA SER A 47 -5.28 6.29 -10.96
C SER A 47 -4.77 4.84 -10.90
N ALA A 48 -4.68 4.31 -9.69
CA ALA A 48 -4.50 2.90 -9.42
C ALA A 48 -5.25 2.52 -8.14
N LEU A 49 -5.79 1.30 -8.09
CA LEU A 49 -6.34 0.68 -6.89
C LEU A 49 -5.49 -0.53 -6.55
N VAL A 50 -4.89 -0.53 -5.37
CA VAL A 50 -4.09 -1.65 -4.87
C VAL A 50 -4.92 -2.39 -3.83
N TRP A 51 -5.25 -3.63 -4.15
CA TRP A 51 -5.90 -4.58 -3.26
C TRP A 51 -4.86 -5.49 -2.65
N VAL A 52 -4.96 -5.68 -1.34
CA VAL A 52 -4.11 -6.61 -0.58
C VAL A 52 -5.01 -7.62 0.10
N ASP A 53 -4.82 -8.88 -0.24
CA ASP A 53 -5.55 -10.00 0.32
C ASP A 53 -4.78 -10.57 1.50
N ARG A 54 -5.47 -10.90 2.59
CA ARG A 54 -4.90 -11.58 3.75
C ARG A 54 -5.78 -12.73 4.20
N HIS A 55 -5.14 -13.79 4.68
CA HIS A 55 -5.83 -14.82 5.46
C HIS A 55 -6.01 -14.34 6.91
N TYR A 56 -7.07 -14.77 7.59
CA TYR A 56 -7.34 -14.39 8.99
C TYR A 56 -6.23 -14.73 9.98
N VAL A 57 -5.39 -15.71 9.64
CA VAL A 57 -4.24 -16.14 10.47
C VAL A 57 -2.97 -15.35 10.22
N GLN A 58 -2.92 -14.55 9.15
CA GLN A 58 -1.72 -13.79 8.78
C GLN A 58 -1.57 -12.54 9.64
N CYS A 59 -0.37 -12.34 10.16
CA CYS A 59 -0.06 -11.23 11.07
C CYS A 59 1.12 -10.38 10.57
N GLY A 60 1.26 -9.16 11.08
CA GLY A 60 2.35 -8.27 10.68
C GLY A 60 2.47 -8.09 9.16
N ARG A 61 3.63 -8.45 8.60
CA ARG A 61 3.97 -8.32 7.18
C ARG A 61 3.67 -9.57 6.33
N GLU A 62 2.72 -10.39 6.75
CA GLU A 62 2.26 -11.54 5.95
C GLU A 62 1.01 -11.16 5.15
N ILE A 63 0.98 -11.48 3.85
CA ILE A 63 -0.17 -11.27 2.97
C ILE A 63 -0.37 -12.47 2.04
N ALA A 64 -1.60 -12.67 1.57
CA ALA A 64 -1.97 -13.77 0.69
C ALA A 64 -1.76 -13.41 -0.79
N GLY A 65 -2.05 -12.16 -1.15
CA GLY A 65 -2.07 -11.72 -2.54
C GLY A 65 -2.08 -10.20 -2.67
N ILE A 66 -1.74 -9.75 -3.88
CA ILE A 66 -1.82 -8.34 -4.27
C ILE A 66 -2.44 -8.30 -5.65
N THR A 67 -3.43 -7.44 -5.84
CA THR A 67 -4.05 -7.16 -7.13
C THR A 67 -4.05 -5.66 -7.39
N VAL A 68 -3.58 -5.23 -8.57
CA VAL A 68 -3.64 -3.83 -8.97
C VAL A 68 -4.67 -3.66 -10.09
N MET A 69 -5.66 -2.79 -9.86
CA MET A 69 -6.66 -2.42 -10.85
C MET A 69 -6.42 -0.99 -11.33
N THR A 70 -6.36 -0.80 -12.63
CA THR A 70 -6.20 0.51 -13.26
C THR A 70 -7.03 0.57 -14.55
N SER A 71 -7.23 1.76 -15.11
CA SER A 71 -7.81 1.91 -16.46
C SER A 71 -6.83 1.58 -17.59
N ALA A 72 -5.56 1.27 -17.28
CA ALA A 72 -4.55 0.96 -18.29
C ALA A 72 -4.76 -0.46 -18.87
N ARG A 73 -4.35 -0.65 -20.14
CA ARG A 73 -4.57 -1.89 -20.91
C ARG A 73 -3.82 -3.12 -20.37
N HIS A 74 -2.81 -2.94 -19.52
CA HIS A 74 -1.96 -4.03 -19.01
C HIS A 74 -1.70 -3.88 -17.50
N PRO A 75 -2.55 -4.45 -16.63
CA PRO A 75 -2.38 -4.35 -15.18
C PRO A 75 -1.27 -5.26 -14.63
N ASP A 76 -0.93 -6.36 -15.31
CA ASP A 76 0.01 -7.37 -14.79
C ASP A 76 1.40 -6.82 -14.44
N PRO A 77 2.04 -5.97 -15.27
CA PRO A 77 3.31 -5.35 -14.90
C PRO A 77 3.20 -4.47 -13.65
N LEU A 78 2.04 -3.83 -13.43
CA LEU A 78 1.79 -2.99 -12.25
C LEU A 78 1.57 -3.85 -11.01
N THR A 79 0.84 -4.96 -11.12
CA THR A 79 0.70 -5.95 -10.05
C THR A 79 2.06 -6.52 -9.65
N GLN A 80 2.91 -6.84 -10.63
CA GLN A 80 4.27 -7.32 -10.34
C GLN A 80 5.14 -6.24 -9.69
N ALA A 81 5.02 -4.98 -10.11
CA ALA A 81 5.72 -3.85 -9.51
C ALA A 81 5.29 -3.62 -8.06
N ALA A 82 3.98 -3.66 -7.78
CA ALA A 82 3.43 -3.61 -6.43
C ALA A 82 3.97 -4.75 -5.57
N ARG A 83 3.93 -5.99 -6.09
CA ARG A 83 4.48 -7.17 -5.42
C ARG A 83 5.93 -6.98 -5.03
N LYS A 84 6.77 -6.46 -5.92
CA LYS A 84 8.19 -6.16 -5.63
C LYS A 84 8.35 -5.09 -4.54
N ALA A 85 7.50 -4.06 -4.53
CA ALA A 85 7.54 -3.04 -3.48
C ALA A 85 7.21 -3.62 -2.10
N PHE A 86 6.17 -4.45 -1.98
CA PHE A 86 5.85 -5.14 -0.72
C PHE A 86 6.95 -6.10 -0.29
N LEU A 87 7.52 -6.89 -1.21
CA LEU A 87 8.67 -7.74 -0.90
C LEU A 87 9.88 -6.93 -0.41
N ALA A 88 10.16 -5.77 -1.00
CA ALA A 88 11.23 -4.88 -0.56
C ALA A 88 10.96 -4.25 0.81
N PHE A 89 9.69 -4.07 1.18
CA PHE A 89 9.28 -3.78 2.56
C PHE A 89 9.34 -5.01 3.47
N GLY A 90 9.83 -6.16 3.02
CA GLY A 90 10.01 -7.36 3.84
C GLY A 90 8.69 -8.09 4.13
N TYR A 91 7.71 -8.00 3.23
CA TYR A 91 6.51 -8.81 3.32
C TYR A 91 6.76 -10.25 2.87
N GLU A 92 6.13 -11.20 3.55
CA GLU A 92 5.96 -12.55 3.05
C GLU A 92 4.63 -12.63 2.28
N ILE A 93 4.70 -13.10 1.04
CA ILE A 93 3.53 -13.23 0.17
C ILE A 93 3.30 -14.71 -0.09
N ARG A 94 2.32 -15.28 0.62
CA ARG A 94 2.00 -16.71 0.55
C ARG A 94 0.50 -16.92 0.62
N HIS A 95 -0.04 -17.56 -0.42
CA HIS A 95 -1.43 -18.01 -0.44
C HIS A 95 -1.50 -19.43 0.12
N THR A 96 -2.28 -19.65 1.18
CA THR A 96 -2.40 -20.96 1.84
C THR A 96 -3.56 -21.80 1.32
N GLY A 97 -4.38 -21.25 0.41
CA GLY A 97 -5.60 -21.90 -0.09
C GLY A 97 -6.82 -21.68 0.80
N ALA A 98 -6.65 -21.07 1.97
CA ALA A 98 -7.74 -20.65 2.84
C ALA A 98 -8.42 -19.39 2.31
N ASP A 99 -9.59 -19.05 2.87
CA ASP A 99 -10.30 -17.82 2.55
C ASP A 99 -9.44 -16.59 2.86
N THR A 100 -9.60 -15.57 2.01
CA THR A 100 -8.95 -14.26 2.16
C THR A 100 -9.97 -13.16 2.37
N TYR A 101 -9.58 -12.13 3.12
CA TYR A 101 -10.28 -10.85 3.14
C TYR A 101 -9.39 -9.77 2.51
N GLY A 102 -10.01 -8.85 1.77
CA GLY A 102 -9.32 -7.73 1.13
C GLY A 102 -9.21 -6.52 2.07
N HIS A 103 -8.04 -5.91 2.12
CA HIS A 103 -7.89 -4.58 2.73
C HIS A 103 -8.47 -3.49 1.83
N GLN A 104 -8.99 -2.43 2.48
CA GLN A 104 -9.57 -1.27 1.79
C GLN A 104 -8.53 -0.58 0.87
N CYS A 105 -9.01 -0.11 -0.28
CA CYS A 105 -8.20 0.66 -1.22
C CYS A 105 -7.91 2.08 -0.73
N CYS A 106 -6.75 2.61 -1.15
CA CYS A 106 -6.45 4.03 -1.02
C CYS A 106 -7.38 4.86 -1.93
N ASP A 107 -8.11 5.83 -1.35
CA ASP A 107 -9.03 6.73 -2.06
C ASP A 107 -8.32 7.95 -2.70
N ARG A 108 -6.98 7.99 -2.66
CA ARG A 108 -6.11 9.00 -3.26
C ARG A 108 -6.26 10.42 -2.70
N ARG A 109 -6.88 10.58 -1.52
CA ARG A 109 -6.91 11.87 -0.81
C ARG A 109 -5.59 12.10 -0.08
N HIS A 110 -4.56 12.43 -0.85
CA HIS A 110 -3.21 12.70 -0.38
C HIS A 110 -2.65 13.97 -1.03
N SER A 111 -1.78 14.66 -0.29
CA SER A 111 -1.03 15.81 -0.77
C SER A 111 0.11 15.38 -1.72
N HIS A 112 0.59 16.34 -2.52
CA HIS A 112 1.77 16.12 -3.36
C HIS A 112 3.01 15.74 -2.53
N HIS A 113 3.15 16.29 -1.33
CA HIS A 113 4.24 15.97 -0.42
C HIS A 113 4.22 14.50 0.03
N GLU A 114 3.06 13.98 0.43
CA GLU A 114 2.91 12.55 0.79
C GLU A 114 3.26 11.62 -0.38
N MET A 115 2.89 12.01 -1.60
CA MET A 115 3.25 11.26 -2.79
C MET A 115 4.77 11.21 -3.02
N LEU A 116 5.48 12.32 -2.85
CA LEU A 116 6.94 12.36 -2.95
C LEU A 116 7.61 11.53 -1.84
N GLN A 117 7.07 11.58 -0.61
CA GLN A 117 7.56 10.76 0.50
C GLN A 117 7.39 9.27 0.22
N ALA A 118 6.20 8.85 -0.22
CA ALA A 118 5.92 7.48 -0.64
C ALA A 118 6.89 7.02 -1.73
N TYR A 119 7.12 7.87 -2.73
CA TYR A 119 8.06 7.59 -3.81
C TYR A 119 9.48 7.34 -3.29
N GLY A 120 10.01 8.26 -2.46
CA GLY A 120 11.33 8.13 -1.87
C GLY A 120 11.47 6.86 -1.01
N ARG A 121 10.48 6.56 -0.18
CA ARG A 121 10.47 5.39 0.70
C ARG A 121 10.52 4.08 -0.09
N ILE A 122 9.74 3.95 -1.15
CA ILE A 122 9.69 2.72 -1.96
C ILE A 122 10.94 2.56 -2.82
N GLU A 123 11.41 3.63 -3.48
CA GLU A 123 12.64 3.53 -4.28
C GLU A 123 13.86 3.21 -3.40
N ALA A 124 13.95 3.76 -2.19
CA ALA A 124 14.99 3.40 -1.23
C ALA A 124 14.92 1.92 -0.83
N ALA A 125 13.73 1.41 -0.49
CA ALA A 125 13.53 0.01 -0.15
C ALA A 125 13.92 -0.90 -1.32
N LEU A 126 13.43 -0.62 -2.53
CA LEU A 126 13.77 -1.39 -3.74
C LEU A 126 15.27 -1.41 -4.04
N ARG A 127 15.97 -0.28 -3.86
CA ARG A 127 17.43 -0.22 -4.02
C ARG A 127 18.15 -1.10 -3.00
N SER A 128 17.79 -0.99 -1.72
CA SER A 128 18.39 -1.82 -0.67
C SER A 128 18.13 -3.32 -0.87
N TRP A 129 16.97 -3.67 -1.42
CA TRP A 129 16.58 -5.06 -1.66
C TRP A 129 17.33 -5.69 -2.81
N ARG A 130 17.66 -4.94 -3.87
CA ARG A 130 18.45 -5.45 -5.01
C ARG A 130 19.91 -5.73 -4.70
N VAL A 131 20.42 -5.16 -3.61
CA VAL A 131 21.81 -5.33 -3.16
C VAL A 131 21.95 -6.52 -2.19
N ARG A 132 20.84 -7.11 -1.77
CA ARG A 132 20.78 -8.38 -1.02
C ARG A 132 20.71 -9.56 -1.97
#